data_AF-W2SK01-F1
#
_entry.id   AF-W2SK01-F1
#
_cell.length_a   1.000
_cell.length_b   1.000
_cell.length_c   1.000
_cell.angle_alpha   90.00
_cell.angle_beta   90.00
_cell.angle_gamma   90.00
#
_symmetry.space_group_name_H-M   'P 1'
#
loop_
_entity.id
_entity.type
_entity.pdbx_description
1 polymer ?
#
loop_
_entity_poly.entity_id
_entity_poly.type
_entity_poly.pdbx_seq_one_letter_code
_entity_poly.pdbx_strand_id
1 'polypeptide(L)'
;MSPRKDVKINLCRFYVMEPDGKWKVSTFRQTPVMSSYLVAIFVSEFDFDESYTKRGVRFRLWSPPKDKPLRKYGLETAVIFMETFEKYFGIEDVVMKQDIPLEISESYDSLSYSKGGIIIAMIRDVVGEQNFRKALIHYLKKFSFENTRGNDLWKAFDEAVEGVEGPDGGKLSMVDFGPQWSKQIGQERYMKVPHAAELQKYRNSAYGYKWDVPLWYQWDDKQVYYKWLKREEPLYLDRKEAPIVINVDKRGYFIQNYDSDGWKKITRQFEKNHEVYSPHTRYTIISDAFSAALIGQLDYETVFALLKYLSKEE
;
A
#
# COMPACT_ATOMS: atom_id res chain seq x y z
N MET A 1 -38.06 -36.60 -4.99
CA MET A 1 -38.11 -35.30 -4.30
C MET A 1 -36.78 -35.07 -3.59
N SER A 2 -35.95 -34.14 -4.08
CA SER A 2 -34.71 -33.75 -3.41
C SER A 2 -35.06 -32.93 -2.16
N PRO A 3 -34.41 -33.15 -0.99
CA PRO A 3 -34.72 -32.38 0.21
C PRO A 3 -34.39 -30.89 -0.01
N ARG A 4 -35.34 -30.03 0.36
CA ARG A 4 -35.36 -28.59 0.07
C ARG A 4 -34.21 -27.87 0.77
N LYS A 5 -33.37 -27.24 -0.05
CA LYS A 5 -32.05 -26.67 0.29
C LYS A 5 -32.15 -25.42 1.18
N ASP A 6 -31.15 -25.22 2.03
CA ASP A 6 -31.07 -24.12 2.99
C ASP A 6 -30.43 -22.89 2.35
N VAL A 7 -31.08 -21.73 2.46
CA VAL A 7 -30.54 -20.43 2.07
C VAL A 7 -29.80 -19.85 3.27
N LYS A 8 -28.50 -19.58 3.13
CA LYS A 8 -27.65 -19.07 4.23
C LYS A 8 -26.90 -17.82 3.76
N ILE A 9 -27.25 -16.67 4.31
CA ILE A 9 -26.72 -15.35 3.91
C ILE A 9 -26.38 -14.51 5.16
N ASN A 10 -25.59 -13.46 4.94
CA ASN A 10 -25.06 -12.55 5.95
C ASN A 10 -26.17 -11.97 6.86
N LEU A 11 -25.95 -11.99 8.18
CA LEU A 11 -26.87 -11.70 9.31
C LEU A 11 -28.11 -12.61 9.57
N CYS A 12 -28.22 -13.81 8.98
CA CYS A 12 -29.46 -14.62 9.12
C CYS A 12 -29.77 -14.94 10.58
N ARG A 13 -30.93 -14.49 11.07
CA ARG A 13 -31.39 -14.69 12.45
C ARG A 13 -32.25 -15.95 12.55
N PHE A 14 -33.14 -16.17 11.59
CA PHE A 14 -33.97 -17.37 11.42
C PHE A 14 -34.61 -17.37 10.03
N TYR A 15 -35.13 -18.53 9.59
CA TYR A 15 -36.00 -18.63 8.43
C TYR A 15 -37.38 -19.16 8.84
N VAL A 16 -38.41 -18.74 8.11
CA VAL A 16 -39.78 -19.24 8.25
C VAL A 16 -40.19 -19.87 6.92
N MET A 17 -40.91 -20.97 6.97
CA MET A 17 -41.57 -21.54 5.81
C MET A 17 -42.87 -20.77 5.57
N GLU A 18 -43.10 -20.31 4.34
CA GLU A 18 -44.41 -19.74 3.96
C GLU A 18 -45.53 -20.78 4.18
N PRO A 19 -46.78 -20.36 4.41
CA PRO A 19 -47.91 -21.27 4.66
C PRO A 19 -48.16 -22.30 3.56
N ASP A 20 -47.80 -22.00 2.31
CA ASP A 20 -47.88 -22.93 1.17
C ASP A 20 -46.71 -23.93 1.10
N GLY A 21 -45.73 -23.77 1.99
CA GLY A 21 -44.51 -24.55 2.10
C GLY A 21 -43.52 -24.36 0.94
N LYS A 22 -43.80 -23.53 -0.06
CA LYS A 22 -42.98 -23.44 -1.28
C LYS A 22 -41.74 -22.58 -1.09
N TRP A 23 -41.83 -21.54 -0.26
CA TRP A 23 -40.76 -20.58 -0.05
C TRP A 23 -40.20 -20.63 1.36
N LYS A 24 -38.88 -20.42 1.46
CA LYS A 24 -38.18 -20.11 2.70
C LYS A 24 -37.94 -18.60 2.73
N VAL A 25 -38.42 -17.93 3.77
CA VAL A 25 -38.16 -16.51 4.00
C VAL A 25 -37.10 -16.38 5.09
N SER A 26 -35.93 -15.87 4.72
CA SER A 26 -34.85 -15.58 5.67
C SER A 26 -34.95 -14.13 6.15
N THR A 27 -34.91 -13.93 7.47
CA THR A 27 -34.87 -12.59 8.07
C THR A 27 -33.49 -12.34 8.67
N PHE A 28 -32.96 -11.15 8.41
CA PHE A 28 -31.61 -10.74 8.76
C PHE A 28 -31.63 -9.66 9.85
N ARG A 29 -30.58 -9.57 10.67
CA ARG A 29 -30.43 -8.44 11.59
C ARG A 29 -30.20 -7.15 10.80
N GLN A 30 -30.67 -6.03 11.36
CA GLN A 30 -30.34 -4.72 10.85
C GLN A 30 -28.82 -4.49 10.90
N THR A 31 -28.27 -3.93 9.83
CA THR A 31 -26.84 -3.62 9.73
C THR A 31 -26.52 -2.35 10.53
N PRO A 32 -25.26 -2.16 10.93
CA PRO A 32 -24.75 -0.83 11.26
C PRO A 32 -24.91 0.14 10.08
N VAL A 33 -24.66 1.42 10.34
CA VAL A 33 -24.57 2.44 9.28
C VAL A 33 -23.44 2.05 8.33
N MET A 34 -23.76 1.92 7.05
CA MET A 34 -22.80 1.54 6.01
C MET A 34 -23.24 2.07 4.65
N SER A 35 -22.31 2.20 3.72
CA SER A 35 -22.60 2.63 2.34
C SER A 35 -23.39 1.56 1.58
N SER A 36 -24.22 1.97 0.62
CA SER A 36 -25.08 1.05 -0.14
C SER A 36 -24.32 -0.01 -0.93
N TYR A 37 -23.09 0.27 -1.39
CA TYR A 37 -22.26 -0.69 -2.13
C TYR A 37 -21.78 -1.88 -1.27
N LEU A 38 -21.92 -1.81 0.06
CA LEU A 38 -21.60 -2.90 0.98
C LEU A 38 -22.79 -3.85 1.20
N VAL A 39 -23.98 -3.52 0.69
CA VAL A 39 -25.13 -4.43 0.73
C VAL A 39 -24.84 -5.64 -0.15
N ALA A 40 -24.75 -6.81 0.46
CA ALA A 40 -24.49 -8.06 -0.23
C ALA A 40 -25.51 -9.14 0.16
N ILE A 41 -26.04 -9.82 -0.85
CA ILE A 41 -26.91 -10.99 -0.71
C ILE A 41 -26.36 -12.08 -1.62
N PHE A 42 -26.19 -13.29 -1.09
CA PHE A 42 -25.60 -14.41 -1.81
C PHE A 42 -26.46 -15.67 -1.64
N VAL A 43 -27.05 -16.16 -2.73
CA VAL A 43 -27.86 -17.38 -2.73
C VAL A 43 -27.09 -18.47 -3.47
N SER A 44 -26.71 -19.54 -2.77
CA SER A 44 -26.00 -20.66 -3.39
C SER A 44 -26.25 -21.97 -2.65
N GLU A 45 -25.73 -23.04 -3.22
CA GLU A 45 -25.68 -24.37 -2.61
C GLU A 45 -24.31 -24.67 -1.99
N PHE A 46 -23.54 -23.62 -1.67
CA PHE A 46 -22.20 -23.78 -1.11
C PHE A 46 -22.25 -24.41 0.28
N ASP A 47 -21.21 -25.15 0.56
CA ASP A 47 -20.92 -25.65 1.89
C ASP A 47 -19.84 -24.77 2.53
N PHE A 48 -19.68 -24.85 3.86
CA PHE A 48 -18.75 -23.99 4.59
C PHE A 48 -17.98 -24.75 5.66
N ASP A 49 -16.79 -24.23 5.96
CA ASP A 49 -16.12 -24.49 7.24
C ASP A 49 -16.27 -23.25 8.12
N GLU A 50 -16.26 -23.43 9.44
CA GLU A 50 -16.38 -22.33 10.40
C GLU A 50 -15.31 -22.37 11.49
N SER A 51 -14.93 -21.18 11.95
CA SER A 51 -13.96 -20.95 13.01
C SER A 51 -14.34 -19.68 13.78
N TYR A 52 -13.65 -19.42 14.88
CA TYR A 52 -13.94 -18.31 15.79
C TYR A 52 -12.66 -17.60 16.19
N THR A 53 -12.73 -16.28 16.33
CA THR A 53 -11.68 -15.52 17.01
C THR A 53 -11.72 -15.79 18.53
N LYS A 54 -10.67 -15.42 19.26
CA LYS A 54 -10.60 -15.53 20.73
C LYS A 54 -11.76 -14.86 21.47
N ARG A 55 -12.32 -13.77 20.93
CA ARG A 55 -13.49 -13.08 21.51
C ARG A 55 -14.84 -13.62 21.01
N GLY A 56 -14.83 -14.64 20.15
CA GLY A 56 -16.03 -15.33 19.69
C GLY A 56 -16.67 -14.78 18.41
N VAL A 57 -15.95 -13.98 17.60
CA VAL A 57 -16.45 -13.58 16.26
C VAL A 57 -16.43 -14.80 15.35
N ARG A 58 -17.58 -15.15 14.76
CA ARG A 58 -17.70 -16.33 13.90
C ARG A 58 -17.24 -16.03 12.48
N PHE A 59 -16.28 -16.79 11.97
CA PHE A 59 -15.90 -16.78 10.56
C PHE A 59 -16.45 -18.01 9.83
N ARG A 60 -16.93 -17.83 8.61
CA ARG A 60 -17.24 -18.93 7.68
C ARG A 60 -16.62 -18.67 6.33
N LEU A 61 -16.06 -19.71 5.74
CA LEU A 61 -15.59 -19.68 4.36
C LEU A 61 -16.49 -20.61 3.53
N TRP A 62 -17.17 -20.02 2.55
CA TRP A 62 -18.16 -20.68 1.70
C TRP A 62 -17.55 -21.01 0.33
N SER A 63 -17.69 -22.25 -0.12
CA SER A 63 -17.21 -22.65 -1.44
C SER A 63 -18.03 -23.82 -2.03
N PRO A 64 -17.95 -24.04 -3.36
CA PRO A 64 -18.46 -25.28 -3.94
C PRO A 64 -17.71 -26.49 -3.36
N PRO A 65 -18.33 -27.70 -3.37
CA PRO A 65 -17.69 -28.90 -2.82
C PRO A 65 -16.30 -29.22 -3.39
N LYS A 66 -16.05 -28.87 -4.65
CA LYS A 66 -14.75 -29.08 -5.34
C LYS A 66 -13.60 -28.32 -4.67
N ASP A 67 -13.88 -27.16 -4.06
CA ASP A 67 -12.88 -26.27 -3.46
C ASP A 67 -12.80 -26.43 -1.93
N LYS A 68 -13.41 -27.49 -1.38
CA LYS A 68 -13.33 -27.81 0.05
C LYS A 68 -11.90 -27.85 0.60
N PRO A 69 -10.89 -28.41 -0.10
CA PRO A 69 -9.51 -28.43 0.42
C PRO A 69 -8.90 -27.05 0.69
N LEU A 70 -9.38 -25.98 0.02
CA LEU A 70 -8.86 -24.62 0.14
C LEU A 70 -9.42 -23.87 1.36
N ARG A 71 -10.56 -24.30 1.91
CA ARG A 71 -11.28 -23.54 2.95
C ARG A 71 -10.48 -23.40 4.23
N LYS A 72 -9.81 -24.48 4.67
CA LYS A 72 -9.10 -24.52 5.95
C LYS A 72 -8.06 -23.41 6.05
N TYR A 73 -7.17 -23.31 5.06
CA TYR A 73 -6.14 -22.28 5.03
C TYR A 73 -6.71 -20.86 4.97
N GLY A 74 -7.72 -20.62 4.12
CA GLY A 74 -8.34 -19.29 4.01
C GLY A 74 -9.04 -18.87 5.30
N LEU A 75 -9.70 -19.81 5.98
CA LEU A 75 -10.42 -19.57 7.22
C LEU A 75 -9.48 -19.30 8.41
N GLU A 76 -8.42 -20.11 8.57
CA GLU A 76 -7.37 -19.89 9.58
C GLU A 76 -6.71 -18.52 9.38
N THR A 77 -6.35 -18.21 8.13
CA THR A 77 -5.74 -16.93 7.75
C THR A 77 -6.65 -15.74 8.06
N ALA A 78 -7.95 -15.82 7.73
CA ALA A 78 -8.91 -14.75 8.00
C ALA A 78 -9.06 -14.45 9.51
N VAL A 79 -9.12 -15.49 10.34
CA VAL A 79 -9.17 -15.35 11.80
C VAL A 79 -7.90 -14.68 12.33
N ILE A 80 -6.72 -15.12 11.87
CA ILE A 80 -5.42 -14.53 12.26
C ILE A 80 -5.36 -13.04 11.87
N PHE A 81 -5.77 -12.69 10.65
CA PHE A 81 -5.76 -11.30 10.20
C PHE A 81 -6.74 -10.43 11.00
N MET A 82 -7.95 -10.92 11.27
CA MET A 82 -8.90 -10.17 12.09
C MET A 82 -8.35 -9.91 13.49
N GLU A 83 -7.83 -10.93 14.19
CA GLU A 83 -7.22 -10.75 15.51
C GLU A 83 -6.03 -9.79 15.48
N THR A 84 -5.22 -9.86 14.41
CA THR A 84 -4.06 -8.98 14.22
C THR A 84 -4.51 -7.54 14.00
N PHE A 85 -5.54 -7.29 13.18
CA PHE A 85 -6.07 -5.95 12.96
C PHE A 85 -6.71 -5.36 14.20
N GLU A 86 -7.52 -6.11 14.94
CA GLU A 86 -8.12 -5.65 16.20
C GLU A 86 -7.03 -5.29 17.22
N LYS A 87 -5.98 -6.11 17.33
CA LYS A 87 -4.81 -5.82 18.19
C LYS A 87 -4.02 -4.61 17.70
N TYR A 88 -3.81 -4.48 16.40
CA TYR A 88 -3.02 -3.39 15.82
C TYR A 88 -3.75 -2.06 15.96
N PHE A 89 -5.03 -1.98 15.63
CA PHE A 89 -5.79 -0.73 15.73
C PHE A 89 -6.37 -0.47 17.13
N GLY A 90 -6.50 -1.49 17.98
CA GLY A 90 -7.21 -1.37 19.26
C GLY A 90 -8.68 -0.98 19.04
N ILE A 91 -9.27 -1.47 17.94
CA ILE A 91 -10.66 -1.25 17.54
C ILE A 91 -11.21 -2.63 17.20
N GLU A 92 -12.27 -3.04 17.90
CA GLU A 92 -12.95 -4.30 17.64
C GLU A 92 -13.91 -4.18 16.46
N ASP A 93 -14.07 -5.27 15.71
CA ASP A 93 -15.11 -5.37 14.70
C ASP A 93 -16.51 -5.31 15.35
N VAL A 94 -17.39 -4.53 14.73
CA VAL A 94 -18.72 -4.20 15.24
C VAL A 94 -19.71 -5.34 15.00
N VAL A 95 -19.39 -6.27 14.09
CA VAL A 95 -20.17 -7.48 13.85
C VAL A 95 -19.54 -8.70 14.51
N MET A 96 -20.39 -9.59 15.02
CA MET A 96 -19.96 -10.86 15.64
C MET A 96 -19.85 -12.01 14.63
N LYS A 97 -19.86 -11.71 13.32
CA LYS A 97 -19.60 -12.71 12.29
C LYS A 97 -19.07 -12.13 10.98
N GLN A 98 -18.33 -12.95 10.24
CA GLN A 98 -17.81 -12.68 8.91
C GLN A 98 -18.03 -13.92 8.01
N ASP A 99 -18.57 -13.73 6.81
CA ASP A 99 -18.85 -14.80 5.84
C ASP A 99 -18.08 -14.49 4.53
N ILE A 100 -17.19 -15.38 4.10
CA ILE A 100 -16.25 -15.19 2.97
C ILE A 100 -16.56 -16.19 1.85
N PRO A 101 -17.14 -15.77 0.71
CA PRO A 101 -17.33 -16.62 -0.46
C PRO A 101 -16.09 -16.63 -1.37
N LEU A 102 -15.62 -17.82 -1.80
CA LEU A 102 -14.35 -17.97 -2.55
C LEU A 102 -14.37 -17.43 -4.01
N GLU A 103 -15.54 -17.11 -4.58
CA GLU A 103 -15.68 -16.85 -6.03
C GLU A 103 -15.88 -15.36 -6.41
N ILE A 104 -15.67 -14.41 -5.50
CA ILE A 104 -15.84 -12.98 -5.82
C ILE A 104 -14.48 -12.35 -6.15
N SER A 105 -14.17 -12.22 -7.43
CA SER A 105 -13.04 -11.43 -7.90
C SER A 105 -13.44 -9.95 -7.99
N GLU A 106 -12.69 -9.08 -7.32
CA GLU A 106 -12.87 -7.64 -7.46
C GLU A 106 -11.97 -7.09 -8.58
N SER A 107 -12.54 -6.29 -9.48
CA SER A 107 -11.80 -5.57 -10.51
C SER A 107 -11.60 -4.12 -10.06
N TYR A 108 -10.48 -3.82 -9.42
CA TYR A 108 -10.08 -2.44 -9.14
C TYR A 108 -8.83 -2.05 -9.94
N ASP A 109 -8.69 -0.75 -10.20
CA ASP A 109 -7.54 -0.18 -10.89
C ASP A 109 -6.27 -0.31 -10.02
N SER A 110 -5.24 -0.96 -10.57
CA SER A 110 -3.95 -1.17 -9.92
C SER A 110 -3.26 0.14 -9.52
N LEU A 111 -3.53 1.25 -10.23
CA LEU A 111 -2.89 2.53 -9.95
C LEU A 111 -3.22 3.04 -8.54
N SER A 112 -4.49 3.00 -8.14
CA SER A 112 -4.93 3.47 -6.81
C SER A 112 -4.27 2.67 -5.69
N TYR A 113 -4.18 1.35 -5.86
CA TYR A 113 -3.62 0.45 -4.85
C TYR A 113 -2.09 0.55 -4.77
N SER A 114 -1.40 0.46 -5.91
CA SER A 114 0.07 0.46 -5.93
C SER A 114 0.65 1.81 -5.55
N LYS A 115 0.18 2.91 -6.15
CA LYS A 115 0.69 4.26 -5.81
C LYS A 115 0.30 4.66 -4.39
N GLY A 116 -0.96 4.42 -4.01
CA GLY A 116 -1.44 4.71 -2.66
C GLY A 116 -0.65 3.96 -1.59
N GLY A 117 -0.41 2.66 -1.78
CA GLY A 117 0.36 1.83 -0.86
C GLY A 117 1.79 2.34 -0.65
N ILE A 118 2.51 2.70 -1.71
CA ILE A 118 3.90 3.18 -1.60
C ILE A 118 3.94 4.57 -0.94
N ILE A 119 3.03 5.48 -1.28
CA ILE A 119 2.98 6.81 -0.64
C ILE A 119 2.69 6.67 0.87
N ILE A 120 1.76 5.80 1.26
CA ILE A 120 1.45 5.55 2.67
C ILE A 120 2.64 4.90 3.39
N ALA A 121 3.35 3.98 2.75
CA ALA A 121 4.58 3.38 3.30
C ALA A 121 5.71 4.41 3.46
N MET A 122 5.90 5.29 2.47
CA MET A 122 6.85 6.40 2.56
C MET A 122 6.50 7.33 3.74
N ILE A 123 5.22 7.66 3.90
CA ILE A 123 4.75 8.50 5.00
C ILE A 123 5.00 7.82 6.35
N ARG A 124 4.73 6.51 6.47
CA ARG A 124 5.06 5.73 7.67
C ARG A 124 6.55 5.83 8.00
N ASP A 125 7.42 5.74 7.00
CA ASP A 125 8.87 5.84 7.20
C ASP A 125 9.33 7.27 7.56
N VAL A 126 8.63 8.32 7.10
CA VAL A 126 8.87 9.71 7.49
C VAL A 126 8.43 9.98 8.94
N VAL A 127 7.20 9.60 9.29
CA VAL A 127 6.65 9.94 10.61
C VAL A 127 7.06 8.96 11.71
N GLY A 128 7.49 7.75 11.32
CA GLY A 128 7.80 6.63 12.20
C GLY A 128 6.57 5.77 12.54
N GLU A 129 6.78 4.46 12.73
CA GLU A 129 5.72 3.46 12.94
C GLU A 129 4.74 3.82 14.08
N GLN A 130 5.25 4.35 15.19
CA GLN A 130 4.42 4.69 16.36
C GLN A 130 3.47 5.85 16.06
N ASN A 131 4.00 6.94 15.47
CA ASN A 131 3.23 8.10 15.05
C ASN A 131 2.23 7.73 13.94
N PHE A 132 2.67 6.91 12.97
CA PHE A 132 1.83 6.42 11.89
C PHE A 132 0.63 5.63 12.43
N ARG A 133 0.89 4.65 13.30
CA ARG A 133 -0.15 3.86 13.96
C ARG A 133 -1.09 4.72 14.79
N LYS A 134 -0.55 5.65 15.61
CA LYS A 134 -1.34 6.59 16.41
C LYS A 134 -2.28 7.42 15.54
N ALA A 135 -1.78 7.97 14.44
CA ALA A 135 -2.55 8.78 13.49
C ALA A 135 -3.65 7.96 12.79
N LEU A 136 -3.37 6.73 12.37
CA LEU A 136 -4.39 5.86 11.78
C LEU A 136 -5.48 5.48 12.77
N ILE A 137 -5.14 5.14 14.02
CA ILE A 137 -6.11 4.84 15.06
C ILE A 137 -6.99 6.06 15.35
N HIS A 138 -6.37 7.24 15.46
CA HIS A 138 -7.08 8.52 15.64
C HIS A 138 -8.07 8.77 14.49
N TYR A 139 -7.60 8.63 13.25
CA TYR A 139 -8.43 8.79 12.05
C TYR A 139 -9.62 7.81 12.02
N LEU A 140 -9.38 6.51 12.24
CA LEU A 140 -10.43 5.49 12.22
C LEU A 140 -11.48 5.72 13.31
N LYS A 141 -11.06 6.10 14.53
CA LYS A 141 -12.00 6.43 15.62
C LYS A 141 -12.79 7.69 15.33
N LYS A 142 -12.13 8.74 14.84
CA LYS A 142 -12.75 10.05 14.57
C LYS A 142 -13.86 9.97 13.51
N PHE A 143 -13.69 9.13 12.49
CA PHE A 143 -14.61 9.02 11.36
C PHE A 143 -15.37 7.68 11.33
N SER A 144 -15.46 6.96 12.45
CA SER A 144 -16.19 5.70 12.53
C SER A 144 -17.65 5.89 12.13
N PHE A 145 -18.13 5.08 11.16
CA PHE A 145 -19.47 5.15 10.57
C PHE A 145 -19.79 6.43 9.79
N GLU A 146 -18.79 7.24 9.46
CA GLU A 146 -18.91 8.43 8.63
C GLU A 146 -18.09 8.32 7.33
N ASN A 147 -18.13 9.36 6.51
CA ASN A 147 -17.34 9.46 5.28
C ASN A 147 -16.21 10.47 5.45
N THR A 148 -15.14 10.28 4.69
CA THR A 148 -13.99 11.19 4.69
C THR A 148 -13.64 11.67 3.28
N ARG A 149 -12.87 12.73 3.21
CA ARG A 149 -12.26 13.28 1.99
C ARG A 149 -10.75 13.26 2.12
N GLY A 150 -10.05 13.43 0.99
CA GLY A 150 -8.58 13.30 0.94
C GLY A 150 -7.81 14.14 1.95
N ASN A 151 -8.30 15.34 2.32
CA ASN A 151 -7.63 16.18 3.33
C ASN A 151 -7.88 15.73 4.78
N ASP A 152 -8.91 14.93 5.06
CA ASP A 152 -9.27 14.55 6.43
C ASP A 152 -8.26 13.57 7.04
N LEU A 153 -7.69 12.69 6.20
CA LEU A 153 -6.56 11.84 6.59
C LEU A 153 -5.36 12.68 7.02
N TRP A 154 -4.99 13.68 6.21
CA TRP A 154 -3.84 14.53 6.50
C TRP A 154 -4.02 15.37 7.77
N LYS A 155 -5.23 15.90 7.99
CA LYS A 155 -5.56 16.59 9.25
C LYS A 155 -5.44 15.66 10.46
N ALA A 156 -5.93 14.42 10.35
CA ALA A 156 -5.81 13.46 11.44
C ALA A 156 -4.34 13.14 11.76
N PHE A 157 -3.46 13.12 10.76
CA PHE A 157 -2.01 13.02 11.00
C PHE A 157 -1.46 14.28 11.71
N ASP A 158 -1.80 15.49 11.27
CA ASP A 158 -1.31 16.72 11.92
C ASP A 158 -1.74 16.85 13.39
N GLU A 159 -2.94 16.35 13.71
CA GLU A 159 -3.48 16.28 15.07
C GLU A 159 -2.74 15.25 15.95
N ALA A 160 -2.29 14.13 15.38
CA ALA A 160 -1.77 12.99 16.15
C ALA A 160 -0.24 12.86 16.16
N VAL A 161 0.44 13.32 15.10
CA VAL A 161 1.89 13.20 14.92
C VAL A 161 2.62 14.31 15.66
N GLU A 162 3.63 13.91 16.42
CA GLU A 162 4.45 14.80 17.26
C GLU A 162 5.94 14.57 17.00
N GLY A 163 6.74 15.63 17.11
CA GLY A 163 8.21 15.56 17.08
C GLY A 163 8.84 15.23 15.72
N VAL A 164 8.08 15.30 14.62
CA VAL A 164 8.59 15.06 13.26
C VAL A 164 8.88 16.40 12.58
N GLU A 165 10.12 16.58 12.15
CA GLU A 165 10.59 17.77 11.44
C GLU A 165 10.24 17.68 9.95
N GLY A 166 9.61 18.73 9.43
CA GLY A 166 9.27 18.88 8.03
C GLY A 166 10.41 19.48 7.20
N PRO A 167 10.19 19.69 5.89
CA PRO A 167 11.20 20.23 4.99
C PRO A 167 11.75 21.61 5.39
N ASP A 168 10.94 22.44 6.06
CA ASP A 168 11.35 23.79 6.48
C ASP A 168 12.01 23.86 7.87
N GLY A 169 12.30 22.71 8.49
CA GLY A 169 12.87 22.64 9.83
C GLY A 169 11.86 22.85 10.98
N GLY A 170 10.61 23.18 10.64
CA GLY A 170 9.49 23.23 11.58
C GLY A 170 8.80 21.87 11.74
N LYS A 171 7.68 21.84 12.47
CA LYS A 171 6.82 20.64 12.55
C LYS A 171 6.33 20.27 11.13
N LEU A 172 6.42 18.99 10.78
CA LEU A 172 5.88 18.46 9.52
C LEU A 172 4.37 18.75 9.42
N SER A 173 3.97 19.38 8.31
CA SER A 173 2.57 19.64 7.95
C SER A 173 2.12 18.61 6.91
N MET A 174 1.33 17.62 7.33
CA MET A 174 0.80 16.58 6.47
C MET A 174 -0.27 17.13 5.53
N VAL A 175 -1.02 18.15 5.93
CA VAL A 175 -1.96 18.84 5.03
C VAL A 175 -1.27 19.60 3.90
N ASP A 176 0.00 19.96 4.04
CA ASP A 176 0.81 20.47 2.92
C ASP A 176 1.49 19.32 2.17
N PHE A 177 2.19 18.43 2.88
CA PHE A 177 3.02 17.37 2.29
C PHE A 177 2.22 16.28 1.56
N GLY A 178 1.18 15.72 2.18
CA GLY A 178 0.42 14.59 1.64
C GLY A 178 -0.28 14.88 0.30
N PRO A 179 -0.92 16.05 0.13
CA PRO A 179 -1.51 16.45 -1.15
C PRO A 179 -0.53 16.55 -2.32
N GLN A 180 0.74 16.85 -2.08
CA GLN A 180 1.76 16.91 -3.15
C GLN A 180 1.83 15.55 -3.87
N TRP A 181 1.80 14.44 -3.13
CA TRP A 181 1.91 13.08 -3.67
C TRP A 181 0.59 12.51 -4.20
N SER A 182 -0.55 12.96 -3.66
CA SER A 182 -1.88 12.43 -3.99
C SER A 182 -2.65 13.21 -5.06
N LYS A 183 -2.43 14.53 -5.21
CA LYS A 183 -3.19 15.39 -6.14
C LYS A 183 -2.50 15.65 -7.47
N GLN A 184 -1.29 15.13 -7.67
CA GLN A 184 -0.54 15.28 -8.90
C GLN A 184 -0.44 13.92 -9.62
N ILE A 185 -0.96 13.87 -10.84
CA ILE A 185 -0.89 12.71 -11.74
C ILE A 185 -0.28 13.20 -13.04
N GLY A 186 0.95 12.76 -13.33
CA GLY A 186 1.76 13.23 -14.45
C GLY A 186 3.19 13.48 -13.98
N GLN A 187 4.18 13.08 -14.78
CA GLN A 187 5.59 13.39 -14.57
C GLN A 187 6.26 13.45 -15.93
N GLU A 188 7.02 14.52 -16.18
CA GLU A 188 7.63 14.78 -17.50
C GLU A 188 8.93 13.99 -17.71
N ARG A 189 9.64 13.62 -16.63
CA ARG A 189 11.01 13.09 -16.69
C ARG A 189 11.17 11.60 -17.04
N TYR A 190 10.09 10.81 -17.01
CA TYR A 190 10.14 9.36 -17.31
C TYR A 190 8.97 8.89 -18.19
N MET A 191 8.73 9.58 -19.30
CA MET A 191 7.72 9.16 -20.27
C MET A 191 8.26 8.09 -21.21
N LYS A 192 7.68 6.88 -21.18
CA LYS A 192 7.94 5.84 -22.19
C LYS A 192 7.54 6.27 -23.61
N VAL A 193 6.63 7.23 -23.72
CA VAL A 193 6.19 7.82 -24.99
C VAL A 193 6.23 9.34 -24.84
N PRO A 194 7.34 10.02 -25.22
CA PRO A 194 7.51 11.47 -25.04
C PRO A 194 6.48 12.34 -25.78
N HIS A 195 5.67 11.76 -26.66
CA HIS A 195 4.68 12.45 -27.49
C HIS A 195 3.24 12.03 -27.18
N ALA A 196 3.02 11.29 -26.10
CA ALA A 196 1.66 10.98 -25.67
C ALA A 196 0.97 12.26 -25.22
N ALA A 197 -0.19 12.57 -25.83
CA ALA A 197 -0.95 13.76 -25.48
C ALA A 197 -1.38 13.69 -24.00
N GLU A 198 -0.86 14.61 -23.19
CA GLU A 198 -1.28 14.73 -21.80
C GLU A 198 -2.76 15.13 -21.76
N LEU A 199 -3.59 14.34 -21.07
CA LEU A 199 -5.01 14.64 -20.90
C LEU A 199 -5.18 16.00 -20.23
N GLN A 200 -6.13 16.80 -20.73
CA GLN A 200 -6.34 18.18 -20.27
C GLN A 200 -6.54 18.31 -18.74
N LYS A 201 -7.09 17.27 -18.10
CA LYS A 201 -7.25 17.21 -16.63
C LYS A 201 -5.94 17.15 -15.83
N TYR A 202 -4.81 16.85 -16.45
CA TYR A 202 -3.50 16.73 -15.80
C TYR A 202 -2.60 17.95 -16.04
N ARG A 203 -2.87 18.76 -17.06
CA ARG A 203 -2.03 19.90 -17.48
C ARG A 203 -1.89 21.02 -16.43
N ASN A 204 -2.74 21.05 -15.40
CA ASN A 204 -2.75 22.08 -14.36
C ASN A 204 -2.50 21.46 -12.98
N SER A 205 -1.26 21.06 -12.71
CA SER A 205 -0.89 20.56 -11.40
C SER A 205 -0.88 21.67 -10.36
N ALA A 206 -1.54 21.44 -9.21
CA ALA A 206 -1.59 22.38 -8.09
C ALA A 206 -0.20 22.75 -7.51
N TYR A 207 0.83 21.93 -7.77
CA TYR A 207 2.19 22.16 -7.28
C TYR A 207 3.24 22.19 -8.40
N GLY A 208 2.81 22.35 -9.66
CA GLY A 208 3.73 22.48 -10.80
C GLY A 208 4.65 21.26 -11.02
N TYR A 209 4.20 20.06 -10.61
CA TYR A 209 4.99 18.82 -10.67
C TYR A 209 6.29 18.89 -9.86
N LYS A 210 6.19 19.50 -8.68
CA LYS A 210 7.26 19.50 -7.70
C LYS A 210 6.77 18.91 -6.38
N TRP A 211 7.71 18.35 -5.64
CA TRP A 211 7.49 17.67 -4.36
C TRP A 211 8.61 18.03 -3.39
N ASP A 212 8.27 18.14 -2.11
CA ASP A 212 9.22 17.94 -1.03
C ASP A 212 9.49 16.44 -0.93
N VAL A 213 10.74 16.02 -1.06
CA VAL A 213 11.10 14.60 -1.17
C VAL A 213 11.87 14.16 0.08
N PRO A 214 11.33 13.21 0.86
CA PRO A 214 12.09 12.57 1.93
C PRO A 214 13.15 11.67 1.31
N LEU A 215 14.43 12.03 1.47
CA LEU A 215 15.55 11.39 0.81
C LEU A 215 16.35 10.55 1.80
N TRP A 216 16.22 9.22 1.70
CA TRP A 216 17.11 8.28 2.36
C TRP A 216 18.29 7.97 1.45
N TYR A 217 19.51 8.10 1.96
CA TYR A 217 20.72 7.85 1.18
C TYR A 217 21.78 7.15 2.02
N GLN A 218 22.69 6.46 1.34
CA GLN A 218 23.74 5.64 1.94
C GLN A 218 25.01 5.77 1.08
N TRP A 219 26.18 5.71 1.71
CA TRP A 219 27.47 5.73 1.02
C TRP A 219 27.95 4.29 0.73
N ASP A 220 29.21 3.97 0.99
CA ASP A 220 29.79 2.62 0.96
C ASP A 220 29.88 1.98 2.36
N ASP A 221 29.17 2.55 3.34
CA ASP A 221 28.96 2.01 4.67
C ASP A 221 27.52 1.51 4.84
N LYS A 222 27.21 0.81 5.94
CA LYS A 222 25.85 0.36 6.26
C LYS A 222 24.97 1.48 6.87
N GLN A 223 25.47 2.72 6.95
CA GLN A 223 24.77 3.81 7.62
C GLN A 223 23.78 4.46 6.66
N VAL A 224 22.52 4.53 7.08
CA VAL A 224 21.48 5.25 6.34
C VAL A 224 21.35 6.67 6.90
N TYR A 225 21.31 7.63 5.99
CA TYR A 225 21.13 9.05 6.26
C TYR A 225 19.79 9.52 5.71
N TYR A 226 19.27 10.61 6.28
CA TYR A 226 17.98 11.19 5.91
C TYR A 226 18.09 12.71 5.75
N LYS A 227 17.58 13.24 4.64
CA LYS A 227 17.46 14.67 4.36
C LYS A 227 16.18 14.97 3.59
N TRP A 228 15.71 16.20 3.68
CA TRP A 228 14.67 16.72 2.80
C TRP A 228 15.31 17.34 1.55
N LEU A 229 14.89 16.89 0.37
CA LEU A 229 15.05 17.65 -0.86
C LEU A 229 13.82 18.55 -1.00
N LYS A 230 14.02 19.85 -0.80
CA LYS A 230 12.93 20.82 -0.86
C LYS A 230 12.48 21.05 -2.29
N ARG A 231 11.20 21.38 -2.45
CA ARG A 231 10.54 21.58 -3.74
C ARG A 231 11.21 22.62 -4.65
N GLU A 232 11.69 23.71 -4.07
CA GLU A 232 12.15 24.90 -4.78
C GLU A 232 13.67 25.09 -4.72
N GLU A 233 14.40 24.19 -4.05
CA GLU A 233 15.82 24.37 -3.77
C GLU A 233 16.60 23.07 -4.06
N PRO A 234 17.80 23.17 -4.67
CA PRO A 234 18.67 22.02 -4.79
C PRO A 234 19.19 21.57 -3.42
N LEU A 235 19.32 20.26 -3.23
CA LEU A 235 19.97 19.67 -2.07
C LEU A 235 21.47 19.46 -2.35
N TYR A 236 22.32 20.07 -1.54
CA TYR A 236 23.75 19.85 -1.56
C TYR A 236 24.15 18.88 -0.46
N LEU A 237 24.92 17.85 -0.82
CA LEU A 237 25.46 16.85 0.10
C LEU A 237 26.99 16.95 0.10
N ASP A 238 27.62 16.55 1.21
CA ASP A 238 29.08 16.53 1.31
C ASP A 238 29.67 15.60 0.27
N ARG A 239 30.65 16.12 -0.49
CA ARG A 239 31.33 15.34 -1.51
C ARG A 239 32.21 14.28 -0.86
N LYS A 240 31.98 13.01 -1.20
CA LYS A 240 32.87 11.88 -0.88
C LYS A 240 33.34 11.20 -2.16
N GLU A 241 34.46 10.50 -2.06
CA GLU A 241 34.95 9.62 -3.14
C GLU A 241 34.12 8.33 -3.26
N ALA A 242 33.48 7.91 -2.15
CA ALA A 242 32.59 6.77 -2.11
C ALA A 242 31.34 6.96 -3.01
N PRO A 243 30.77 5.88 -3.57
CA PRO A 243 29.47 5.93 -4.21
C PRO A 243 28.40 6.43 -3.23
N ILE A 244 27.46 7.23 -3.73
CA ILE A 244 26.22 7.53 -3.04
C ILE A 244 25.09 6.77 -3.71
N VAL A 245 24.28 6.10 -2.90
CA VAL A 245 23.03 5.49 -3.32
C VAL A 245 21.90 6.24 -2.63
N ILE A 246 20.93 6.65 -3.43
CA ILE A 246 19.70 7.30 -2.98
C ILE A 246 18.58 6.24 -2.88
N ASN A 247 17.47 6.61 -2.24
CA ASN A 247 16.26 5.80 -2.10
C ASN A 247 16.54 4.39 -1.54
N VAL A 248 17.35 4.34 -0.47
CA VAL A 248 17.69 3.10 0.24
C VAL A 248 16.41 2.35 0.61
N ASP A 249 16.39 1.05 0.37
CA ASP A 249 15.23 0.15 0.57
C ASP A 249 13.94 0.54 -0.19
N LYS A 250 14.01 1.44 -1.19
CA LYS A 250 12.85 1.93 -1.94
C LYS A 250 11.78 2.58 -1.06
N ARG A 251 12.23 3.33 -0.05
CA ARG A 251 11.34 4.01 0.92
C ARG A 251 10.56 5.17 0.30
N GLY A 252 11.12 5.81 -0.73
CA GLY A 252 10.51 6.93 -1.44
C GLY A 252 9.80 6.52 -2.74
N TYR A 253 8.71 7.22 -3.06
CA TYR A 253 8.00 7.06 -4.33
C TYR A 253 8.65 7.89 -5.45
N PHE A 254 9.87 7.56 -5.83
CA PHE A 254 10.58 8.19 -6.94
C PHE A 254 11.64 7.25 -7.52
N ILE A 255 12.05 7.53 -8.76
CA ILE A 255 13.15 6.86 -9.47
C ILE A 255 14.39 7.73 -9.36
N GLN A 256 15.56 7.10 -9.25
CA GLN A 256 16.83 7.79 -9.23
C GLN A 256 17.64 7.62 -10.52
N ASN A 257 18.49 8.60 -10.80
CA ASN A 257 19.51 8.50 -11.83
C ASN A 257 20.80 9.17 -11.35
N TYR A 258 21.93 8.71 -11.89
CA TYR A 258 23.25 9.20 -11.58
C TYR A 258 23.94 9.67 -12.87
N ASP A 259 24.94 10.52 -12.75
CA ASP A 259 25.83 10.82 -13.86
C ASP A 259 26.77 9.64 -14.16
N SER A 260 27.60 9.77 -15.19
CA SER A 260 28.53 8.71 -15.59
C SER A 260 29.51 8.32 -14.47
N ASP A 261 29.95 9.27 -13.64
CA ASP A 261 30.86 8.99 -12.52
C ASP A 261 30.15 8.22 -11.41
N GLY A 262 28.94 8.64 -11.04
CA GLY A 262 28.11 7.96 -10.05
C GLY A 262 27.81 6.52 -10.43
N TRP A 263 27.38 6.25 -11.67
CA TRP A 263 27.15 4.88 -12.15
C TRP A 263 28.43 4.02 -12.13
N LYS A 264 29.58 4.59 -12.50
CA LYS A 264 30.88 3.89 -12.42
C LYS A 264 31.24 3.55 -10.97
N LYS A 265 31.05 4.47 -10.03
CA LYS A 265 31.32 4.24 -8.60
C LYS A 265 30.41 3.16 -8.02
N ILE A 266 29.11 3.21 -8.32
CA ILE A 266 28.14 2.20 -7.88
C ILE A 266 28.51 0.82 -8.44
N THR A 267 28.81 0.73 -9.74
CA THR A 267 29.21 -0.53 -10.39
C THR A 267 30.45 -1.14 -9.74
N ARG A 268 31.49 -0.33 -9.49
CA ARG A 268 32.70 -0.79 -8.78
C ARG A 268 32.40 -1.27 -7.37
N GLN A 269 31.50 -0.59 -6.65
CA GLN A 269 31.10 -1.01 -5.32
C GLN A 269 30.33 -2.34 -5.33
N PHE A 270 29.46 -2.56 -6.31
CA PHE A 270 28.74 -3.82 -6.48
C PHE A 270 29.72 -4.99 -6.75
N GLU A 271 30.72 -4.78 -7.60
CA GLU A 271 31.74 -5.79 -7.88
C GLU A 271 32.66 -6.08 -6.68
N LYS A 272 32.96 -5.05 -5.88
CA LYS A 272 33.83 -5.09 -4.71
C LYS A 272 33.12 -5.69 -3.49
N ASN A 273 31.97 -5.14 -3.11
CA ASN A 273 31.16 -5.58 -1.98
C ASN A 273 29.73 -5.01 -2.08
N HIS A 274 28.84 -5.75 -2.73
CA HIS A 274 27.42 -5.37 -2.88
C HIS A 274 26.60 -5.55 -1.59
N GLU A 275 27.05 -6.37 -0.64
CA GLU A 275 26.34 -6.65 0.62
C GLU A 275 26.30 -5.48 1.61
N VAL A 276 27.03 -4.41 1.32
CA VAL A 276 26.87 -3.13 2.01
C VAL A 276 25.44 -2.60 1.84
N TYR A 277 24.86 -2.80 0.66
CA TYR A 277 23.49 -2.43 0.34
C TYR A 277 22.55 -3.60 0.62
N SER A 278 21.33 -3.33 1.06
CA SER A 278 20.31 -4.37 1.21
C SER A 278 19.90 -4.98 -0.14
N PRO A 279 19.33 -6.20 -0.18
CA PRO A 279 18.78 -6.78 -1.41
C PRO A 279 17.75 -5.85 -2.10
N HIS A 280 16.92 -5.16 -1.32
CA HIS A 280 15.94 -4.19 -1.83
C HIS A 280 16.60 -2.99 -2.51
N THR A 281 17.67 -2.47 -1.92
CA THR A 281 18.44 -1.35 -2.47
C THR A 281 19.12 -1.77 -3.78
N ARG A 282 19.75 -2.95 -3.81
CA ARG A 282 20.39 -3.49 -5.02
C ARG A 282 19.39 -3.67 -6.16
N TYR A 283 18.25 -4.30 -5.87
CA TYR A 283 17.14 -4.44 -6.81
C TYR A 283 16.66 -3.08 -7.35
N THR A 284 16.52 -2.08 -6.47
CA THR A 284 16.03 -0.75 -6.87
C THR A 284 17.00 -0.05 -7.81
N ILE A 285 18.31 -0.12 -7.54
CA ILE A 285 19.33 0.44 -8.44
C ILE A 285 19.25 -0.20 -9.84
N ILE A 286 19.13 -1.53 -9.92
CA ILE A 286 19.00 -2.24 -11.19
C ILE A 286 17.70 -1.84 -11.91
N SER A 287 16.58 -1.85 -11.19
CA SER A 287 15.26 -1.51 -11.74
C SER A 287 15.23 -0.07 -12.29
N ASP A 288 15.85 0.86 -11.58
CA ASP A 288 15.92 2.26 -11.97
C ASP A 288 16.90 2.46 -13.14
N ALA A 289 18.01 1.72 -13.19
CA ALA A 289 18.93 1.71 -14.33
C ALA A 289 18.24 1.26 -15.62
N PHE A 290 17.45 0.17 -15.57
CA PHE A 290 16.64 -0.26 -16.71
C PHE A 290 15.57 0.77 -17.09
N SER A 291 14.94 1.41 -16.10
CA SER A 291 13.93 2.45 -16.34
C SER A 291 14.53 3.68 -17.01
N ALA A 292 15.73 4.09 -16.60
CA ALA A 292 16.49 5.17 -17.24
C ALA A 292 16.94 4.80 -18.66
N ALA A 293 17.40 3.56 -18.88
CA ALA A 293 17.82 3.10 -20.20
C ALA A 293 16.66 3.03 -21.21
N LEU A 294 15.48 2.61 -20.76
CA LEU A 294 14.28 2.54 -21.60
C LEU A 294 13.87 3.89 -22.20
N ILE A 295 14.22 4.99 -21.54
CA ILE A 295 13.95 6.37 -21.99
C ILE A 295 15.19 7.08 -22.53
N GLY A 296 16.30 6.36 -22.74
CA GLY A 296 17.54 6.90 -23.29
C GLY A 296 18.33 7.81 -22.34
N GLN A 297 18.05 7.78 -21.03
CA GLN A 297 18.77 8.54 -20.00
C GLN A 297 19.97 7.79 -19.40
N LEU A 298 20.17 6.54 -19.82
CA LEU A 298 21.31 5.69 -19.48
C LEU A 298 21.59 4.76 -20.66
N ASP A 299 22.85 4.54 -21.00
CA ASP A 299 23.21 3.56 -22.02
C ASP A 299 23.12 2.13 -21.47
N TYR A 300 22.72 1.19 -22.33
CA TYR A 300 22.64 -0.23 -21.96
C TYR A 300 24.00 -0.85 -21.63
N GLU A 301 25.11 -0.27 -22.10
CA GLU A 301 26.46 -0.74 -21.74
C GLU A 301 26.70 -0.57 -20.24
N THR A 302 26.32 0.56 -19.65
CA THR A 302 26.38 0.83 -18.21
C THR A 302 25.45 -0.11 -17.45
N VAL A 303 24.23 -0.36 -17.94
CA VAL A 303 23.31 -1.33 -17.34
C VAL A 303 23.92 -2.74 -17.33
N PHE A 304 24.47 -3.20 -18.45
CA PHE A 304 25.08 -4.53 -18.53
C PHE A 304 26.37 -4.64 -17.71
N ALA A 305 27.15 -3.56 -17.60
CA ALA A 305 28.29 -3.49 -16.71
C ALA A 305 27.86 -3.65 -15.25
N LEU A 306 26.79 -2.94 -14.83
CA LEU A 306 26.21 -3.08 -13.50
C LEU A 306 25.82 -4.53 -13.21
N LEU A 307 25.16 -5.23 -14.15
CA LEU A 307 24.67 -6.61 -13.94
C LEU A 307 25.77 -7.67 -13.77
N LYS A 308 27.04 -7.38 -14.09
CA LYS A 308 28.13 -8.36 -13.97
C LYS A 308 28.28 -8.92 -12.55
N TYR A 309 27.97 -8.11 -11.54
CA TYR A 309 28.04 -8.52 -10.14
C TYR A 309 27.05 -9.63 -9.78
N LEU A 310 25.97 -9.83 -10.56
CA LEU A 310 24.92 -10.83 -10.26
C LEU A 310 25.46 -12.26 -10.22
N SER A 311 26.60 -12.53 -10.86
CA SER A 311 27.32 -13.80 -10.73
C SER A 311 27.81 -14.09 -9.30
N LYS A 312 27.81 -13.08 -8.42
CA LYS A 312 28.23 -13.12 -7.02
C LYS A 312 27.07 -12.84 -6.06
N GLU A 313 25.86 -12.62 -6.56
CA GLU A 313 24.66 -12.35 -5.76
C GLU A 313 24.06 -13.67 -5.28
N GLU A 314 23.66 -13.75 -4.01
CA GLU A 314 23.02 -14.93 -3.39
C GLU A 314 21.50 -14.90 -3.44
#